data_AF-A0A3N5VWR4-F1
#
_entry.id   AF-A0A3N5VWR4-F1
#
_cell.length_a   1.000
_cell.length_b   1.000
_cell.length_c   1.000
_cell.angle_alpha   90.00
_cell.angle_beta   90.00
_cell.angle_gamma   90.00
#
_symmetry.space_group_name_H-M   'P 1'
#
loop_
_entity.id
_entity.type
_entity.pdbx_description
1 polymer ?
#
loop_
_entity_poly.entity_id
_entity_poly.type
_entity_poly.pdbx_seq_one_letter_code
_entity_poly.pdbx_strand_id
1 'polypeptide(L)'
;MNRARIRDLGVQIGPFPTGPYNAITDVPGVLVGHVTLIEDLPGTVRTGVTVILPRQEIGNDYAFAGYHRFNGCGEMTGLPWLEETGLISSAIGLTNTRDVGLLRDAMSEYSYIHGQHGPFWLPVATETYDGWLNDMNTRTLTR
;
A
#
# COMPACT_ATOMS: atom_id res chain seq x y z
N MET A 1 -7.21 27.52 1.06
CA MET A 1 -7.07 27.16 2.48
C MET A 1 -6.20 25.91 2.53
N ASN A 2 -5.17 25.87 3.37
CA ASN A 2 -4.47 24.61 3.63
C ASN A 2 -5.45 23.62 4.28
N ARG A 3 -5.42 22.36 3.84
CA ARG A 3 -6.24 21.29 4.43
C ARG A 3 -5.70 20.99 5.83
N ALA A 4 -6.45 21.38 6.87
CA ALA A 4 -6.04 21.19 8.26
C ALA A 4 -5.93 19.71 8.63
N ARG A 5 -4.95 19.38 9.47
CA ARG A 5 -4.78 18.07 10.14
C ARG A 5 -5.25 18.16 11.58
N ILE A 6 -5.43 17.01 12.23
CA ILE A 6 -5.97 16.92 13.60
C ILE A 6 -5.23 17.80 14.64
N ARG A 7 -3.89 17.91 14.54
CA ARG A 7 -3.08 18.74 15.44
C ARG A 7 -3.21 20.24 15.17
N ASP A 8 -3.48 20.64 13.93
CA ASP A 8 -3.76 22.04 13.58
C ASP A 8 -5.09 22.51 14.21
N LEU A 9 -5.95 21.56 14.58
CA LEU A 9 -7.22 21.78 15.29
C LEU A 9 -7.08 21.70 16.82
N GLY A 10 -5.85 21.61 17.35
CA GLY A 10 -5.57 21.56 18.79
C GLY A 10 -5.76 20.20 19.45
N VAL A 11 -6.00 19.13 18.69
CA VAL A 11 -6.17 17.78 19.23
C VAL A 11 -4.86 17.01 19.18
N GLN A 12 -4.34 16.65 20.36
CA GLN A 12 -3.12 15.86 20.51
C GLN A 12 -3.46 14.40 20.88
N ILE A 13 -2.91 13.46 20.11
CA ILE A 13 -2.97 12.02 20.40
C ILE A 13 -1.61 11.56 20.91
N GLY A 14 -1.61 10.95 22.10
CA GLY A 14 -0.41 10.41 22.75
C GLY A 14 0.55 11.47 23.30
N PRO A 15 1.56 11.04 24.09
CA PRO A 15 2.47 11.95 24.78
C PRO A 15 3.70 12.37 23.95
N PHE A 16 4.01 11.68 22.86
CA PHE A 16 5.26 11.88 22.10
C PHE A 16 5.16 12.99 21.03
N PRO A 17 6.26 13.70 20.74
CA PRO A 17 6.34 14.63 19.61
C PRO A 17 6.31 13.88 18.27
N THR A 18 5.92 14.58 17.20
CA THR A 18 5.94 14.06 15.83
C THR A 18 7.25 14.40 15.14
N GLY A 19 7.58 13.70 14.05
CA GLY A 19 8.60 14.16 13.12
C GLY A 19 8.17 15.42 12.35
N PRO A 20 9.07 15.97 11.51
CA PRO A 20 8.83 17.21 10.76
C PRO A 20 7.59 17.19 9.87
N TYR A 21 7.29 16.05 9.24
CA TYR A 21 6.13 15.89 8.37
C TYR A 21 4.92 15.29 9.11
N ASN A 22 5.13 14.78 10.33
CA ASN A 22 4.14 14.02 11.09
C ASN A 22 3.54 12.90 10.20
N ALA A 23 4.40 12.16 9.52
CA ALA A 23 4.02 11.18 8.50
C ALA A 23 5.01 10.00 8.49
N ILE A 24 4.64 8.89 7.84
CA ILE A 24 5.52 7.71 7.74
C ILE A 24 6.86 8.02 7.04
N THR A 25 6.87 9.01 6.16
CA THR A 25 8.08 9.50 5.45
C THR A 25 9.05 10.27 6.35
N ASP A 26 8.71 10.51 7.62
CA ASP A 26 9.69 10.95 8.62
C ASP A 26 10.75 9.87 8.89
N VAL A 27 10.47 8.60 8.55
CA VAL A 27 11.46 7.52 8.53
C VAL A 27 12.33 7.66 7.27
N PRO A 28 13.66 7.85 7.40
CA PRO A 28 14.53 8.06 6.24
C PRO A 28 14.46 6.93 5.21
N GLY A 29 14.30 7.29 3.93
CA GLY A 29 14.25 6.34 2.81
C GLY A 29 12.86 5.75 2.54
N VAL A 30 11.88 5.94 3.44
CA VAL A 30 10.50 5.53 3.18
C VAL A 30 9.83 6.52 2.23
N LEU A 31 9.27 6.01 1.14
CA LEU A 31 8.50 6.80 0.18
C LEU A 31 7.05 6.33 0.11
N VAL A 32 6.14 7.24 -0.22
CA VAL A 32 4.72 6.95 -0.45
C VAL A 32 4.29 7.55 -1.78
N GLY A 33 3.61 6.76 -2.60
CA GLY A 33 3.01 7.18 -3.87
C GLY A 33 1.52 6.87 -3.90
N HIS A 34 0.76 7.71 -4.61
CA HIS A 34 -0.69 7.55 -4.75
C HIS A 34 -1.11 7.70 -6.20
N VAL A 35 -2.08 6.89 -6.62
CA VAL A 35 -2.91 7.11 -7.80
C VAL A 35 -4.35 7.16 -7.32
N THR A 36 -5.04 8.24 -7.67
CA THR A 36 -6.44 8.47 -7.27
C THR A 36 -7.29 8.53 -8.52
N LEU A 37 -8.30 7.67 -8.60
CA LEU A 37 -9.26 7.65 -9.70
C LEU A 37 -10.62 8.12 -9.20
N ILE A 38 -11.10 9.22 -9.79
CA ILE A 38 -12.41 9.81 -9.51
C ILE A 38 -13.06 10.11 -10.85
N GLU A 39 -13.98 9.24 -11.27
CA GLU A 39 -14.62 9.34 -12.58
C GLU A 39 -16.09 8.94 -12.51
N ASP A 40 -16.90 9.60 -13.33
CA ASP A 40 -18.30 9.28 -13.58
C ASP A 40 -18.44 8.68 -14.97
N LEU A 41 -18.29 7.36 -15.04
CA LEU A 41 -18.55 6.53 -16.22
C LEU A 41 -19.99 5.99 -16.08
N PRO A 42 -20.54 5.08 -16.92
CA PRO A 42 -21.83 4.44 -16.59
C PRO A 42 -21.88 3.84 -15.17
N GLY A 43 -20.72 3.65 -14.50
CA GLY A 43 -20.58 3.43 -13.06
C GLY A 43 -19.75 4.52 -12.35
N THR A 44 -19.85 4.53 -11.03
CA THR A 44 -19.20 5.51 -10.13
C THR A 44 -17.80 5.02 -9.74
N VAL A 45 -16.72 5.63 -10.25
CA VAL A 45 -15.33 5.25 -9.89
C VAL A 45 -14.80 6.18 -8.81
N ARG A 46 -14.49 5.65 -7.62
CA ARG A 46 -13.85 6.36 -6.51
C ARG A 46 -12.89 5.42 -5.79
N THR A 47 -11.79 5.12 -6.45
CA THR A 47 -10.82 4.14 -5.96
C THR A 47 -9.41 4.63 -6.24
N GLY A 48 -8.42 3.80 -5.98
CA GLY A 48 -7.03 4.15 -6.24
C GLY A 48 -6.07 3.11 -5.73
N VAL A 49 -4.78 3.43 -5.87
CA VAL A 49 -3.68 2.64 -5.37
C VAL A 49 -2.79 3.53 -4.51
N THR A 50 -2.38 3.02 -3.36
CA THR A 50 -1.27 3.59 -2.58
C THR A 50 -0.13 2.59 -2.55
N VAL A 51 1.09 3.06 -2.77
CA VAL A 51 2.30 2.26 -2.64
C VAL A 51 3.20 2.87 -1.59
N ILE A 52 3.66 2.04 -0.66
CA ILE A 52 4.69 2.39 0.31
C ILE A 52 5.96 1.65 -0.08
N LEU A 53 7.04 2.39 -0.35
CA LEU A 53 8.35 1.82 -0.59
C LEU A 53 9.16 1.91 0.70
N PRO A 54 9.46 0.78 1.38
CA PRO A 54 10.16 0.81 2.66
C PRO A 54 11.61 1.33 2.57
N ARG A 55 12.27 1.09 1.43
CA ARG A 55 13.58 1.62 1.06
C ARG A 55 13.81 1.49 -0.45
N GLN A 56 14.75 2.26 -0.99
CA GLN A 56 15.00 2.35 -2.44
C GLN A 56 15.30 0.99 -3.10
N GLU A 57 16.13 0.16 -2.47
CA GLU A 57 16.59 -1.12 -3.03
C GLU A 57 15.87 -2.33 -2.42
N ILE A 58 14.60 -2.21 -2.02
CA ILE A 58 13.89 -3.26 -1.24
C ILE A 58 13.91 -4.66 -1.89
N GLY A 59 14.13 -4.74 -3.20
CA GLY A 59 14.24 -6.01 -3.91
C GLY A 59 15.60 -6.69 -3.95
N ASN A 60 16.64 -5.99 -3.51
CA ASN A 60 18.00 -6.52 -3.35
C ASN A 60 18.48 -6.42 -1.89
N ASP A 61 17.90 -5.50 -1.12
CA ASP A 61 18.17 -5.24 0.29
C ASP A 61 16.86 -5.33 1.08
N TYR A 62 16.55 -6.53 1.57
CA TYR A 62 15.29 -6.81 2.26
C TYR A 62 15.22 -6.10 3.61
N ALA A 63 14.00 -5.87 4.10
CA ALA A 63 13.76 -5.30 5.42
C ALA A 63 13.16 -6.35 6.36
N PHE A 64 13.53 -6.31 7.64
CA PHE A 64 12.79 -7.06 8.66
C PHE A 64 11.37 -6.51 8.76
N ALA A 65 10.40 -7.42 8.81
CA ALA A 65 8.99 -7.12 8.88
C ALA A 65 8.24 -8.15 9.74
N GLY A 66 7.08 -7.74 10.21
CA GLY A 66 6.14 -8.59 10.92
C GLY A 66 4.72 -8.11 10.63
N TYR A 67 3.75 -8.98 10.84
CA TYR A 67 2.34 -8.65 10.72
C TYR A 67 1.56 -9.18 11.92
N HIS A 68 0.38 -8.63 12.13
CA HIS A 68 -0.56 -9.12 13.12
C HIS A 68 -1.96 -9.11 12.54
N ARG A 69 -2.65 -10.25 12.63
CA ARG A 69 -4.05 -10.38 12.21
C ARG A 69 -4.96 -10.27 13.42
N PHE A 70 -5.49 -9.06 13.65
CA PHE A 70 -6.50 -8.83 14.70
C PHE A 70 -7.85 -9.49 14.34
N ASN A 71 -8.35 -9.24 13.11
CA ASN A 71 -9.51 -9.91 12.52
C ASN A 71 -9.24 -10.19 11.04
N GLY A 72 -9.63 -11.37 10.55
CA GLY A 72 -9.27 -11.85 9.21
C GLY A 72 -10.29 -11.54 8.11
N CYS A 73 -11.20 -10.58 8.31
CA CYS A 73 -12.16 -10.18 7.28
C CYS A 73 -11.51 -9.18 6.30
N GLY A 74 -10.57 -9.68 5.49
CA GLY A 74 -9.86 -8.92 4.47
C GLY A 74 -8.75 -9.74 3.81
N GLU A 75 -8.01 -9.14 2.89
CA GLU A 75 -6.93 -9.80 2.13
C GLU A 75 -5.57 -9.09 2.26
N MET A 76 -4.50 -9.88 2.33
CA MET A 76 -3.12 -9.41 2.28
C MET A 76 -2.21 -10.50 1.70
N THR A 77 -1.65 -10.25 0.52
CA THR A 77 -0.75 -11.19 -0.14
C THR A 77 0.65 -11.18 0.49
N GLY A 78 1.48 -12.19 0.17
CA GLY A 78 2.87 -12.26 0.62
C GLY A 78 3.07 -12.70 2.08
N LEU A 79 1.98 -12.86 2.85
CA LEU A 79 2.03 -13.26 4.25
C LEU A 79 2.81 -14.55 4.53
N PRO A 80 2.67 -15.66 3.77
CA PRO A 80 3.38 -16.89 4.10
C PRO A 80 4.90 -16.73 4.12
N TRP A 81 5.46 -15.91 3.22
CA TRP A 81 6.91 -15.66 3.20
C TRP A 81 7.36 -14.71 4.29
N LEU A 82 6.54 -13.70 4.59
CA LEU A 82 6.78 -12.78 5.69
C LEU A 82 6.74 -13.52 7.04
N GLU A 83 5.83 -14.47 7.22
CA GLU A 83 5.74 -15.31 8.42
C GLU A 83 6.95 -16.24 8.57
N GLU A 84 7.39 -16.87 7.47
CA GLU A 84 8.53 -17.80 7.47
C GLU A 84 9.87 -17.08 7.74
N THR A 85 10.09 -15.93 7.09
CA THR A 85 11.42 -15.30 7.08
C THR A 85 11.54 -14.07 7.96
N GLY A 86 10.41 -13.45 8.32
CA GLY A 86 10.40 -12.12 8.91
C GLY A 86 10.96 -11.05 7.97
N LEU A 87 10.94 -11.27 6.65
CA LEU A 87 11.48 -10.34 5.65
C LEU A 87 10.39 -9.87 4.69
N ILE A 88 10.43 -8.58 4.37
CA ILE A 88 9.71 -7.99 3.24
C ILE A 88 10.73 -7.64 2.14
N SER A 89 10.42 -8.07 0.92
CA SER A 89 11.28 -7.96 -0.26
C SER A 89 10.68 -7.09 -1.37
N SER A 90 9.54 -6.45 -1.12
CA SER A 90 8.83 -5.63 -2.09
C SER A 90 8.36 -4.32 -1.48
N ALA A 91 7.87 -3.41 -2.34
CA ALA A 91 6.97 -2.36 -1.89
C ALA A 91 5.68 -2.97 -1.28
N ILE A 92 4.91 -2.15 -0.56
CA ILE A 92 3.60 -2.52 0.00
C ILE A 92 2.53 -1.78 -0.81
N GLY A 93 1.62 -2.52 -1.42
CA GLY A 93 0.50 -1.99 -2.19
C GLY A 93 -0.81 -2.01 -1.40
N LEU A 94 -1.60 -0.95 -1.51
CA LEU A 94 -2.94 -0.85 -0.94
C LEU A 94 -3.93 -0.44 -2.03
N THR A 95 -5.07 -1.14 -2.12
CA THR A 95 -6.14 -0.87 -3.09
C THR A 95 -7.51 -1.29 -2.53
N ASN A 96 -8.52 -1.46 -3.39
CA ASN A 96 -9.81 -2.02 -3.03
C ASN A 96 -9.81 -3.56 -3.03
N THR A 97 -10.81 -4.17 -2.39
CA THR A 97 -10.89 -5.63 -2.20
C THR A 97 -10.82 -6.45 -3.48
N ARG A 98 -11.34 -5.94 -4.62
CA ARG A 98 -11.34 -6.71 -5.87
C ARG A 98 -10.05 -6.60 -6.68
N ASP A 99 -9.27 -5.55 -6.45
CA ASP A 99 -8.09 -5.26 -7.25
C ASP A 99 -6.78 -5.69 -6.57
N VAL A 100 -6.83 -6.41 -5.45
CA VAL A 100 -5.63 -6.96 -4.78
C VAL A 100 -4.80 -7.83 -5.72
N GLY A 101 -5.45 -8.75 -6.45
CA GLY A 101 -4.76 -9.63 -7.40
C GLY A 101 -4.11 -8.86 -8.55
N LEU A 102 -4.82 -7.85 -9.08
CA LEU A 102 -4.29 -6.96 -10.11
C LEU A 102 -3.05 -6.21 -9.62
N LEU A 103 -3.13 -5.60 -8.44
CA LEU A 103 -2.03 -4.85 -7.85
C LEU A 103 -0.81 -5.74 -7.57
N ARG A 104 -1.04 -6.92 -7.00
CA ARG A 104 0.03 -7.91 -6.73
C ARG A 104 0.78 -8.30 -8.02
N ASP A 105 0.04 -8.54 -9.10
CA ASP A 105 0.64 -8.90 -10.38
C ASP A 105 1.40 -7.72 -11.00
N ALA A 106 0.82 -6.51 -10.99
CA ALA A 106 1.49 -5.30 -11.46
C ALA A 106 2.78 -5.00 -10.69
N MET A 107 2.79 -5.19 -9.36
CA MET A 107 4.00 -5.04 -8.54
C MET A 107 5.08 -6.07 -8.88
N SER A 108 4.67 -7.31 -9.19
CA SER A 108 5.60 -8.36 -9.61
C SER A 108 6.21 -8.05 -10.98
N GLU A 109 5.38 -7.62 -11.92
CA GLU A 109 5.81 -7.18 -13.25
C GLU A 109 6.75 -5.97 -13.16
N TYR A 110 6.40 -4.95 -12.37
CA TYR A 110 7.24 -3.78 -12.12
C TYR A 110 8.63 -4.17 -11.61
N SER A 111 8.69 -5.10 -10.65
CA SER A 111 9.97 -5.56 -10.08
C SER A 111 10.81 -6.27 -11.15
N TYR A 112 10.19 -7.12 -11.97
CA TYR A 112 10.86 -7.83 -13.06
C TYR A 112 11.45 -6.88 -14.11
N ILE A 113 10.68 -5.89 -14.59
CA ILE A 113 11.16 -4.94 -15.62
C ILE A 113 12.26 -4.00 -15.09
N HIS A 114 12.33 -3.78 -13.77
CA HIS A 114 13.36 -2.94 -13.11
C HIS A 114 14.54 -3.77 -12.57
N GLY A 115 14.76 -4.97 -13.08
CA GLY A 115 15.98 -5.72 -12.80
C GLY A 115 15.97 -6.57 -11.52
N GLN A 116 14.83 -6.66 -10.82
CA GLN A 116 14.69 -7.50 -9.64
C GLN A 116 14.28 -8.93 -10.06
N HIS A 117 15.25 -9.69 -10.55
CA HIS A 117 15.04 -10.99 -11.21
C HIS A 117 15.03 -12.20 -10.24
N GLY A 118 14.44 -12.04 -9.05
CA GLY A 118 14.32 -13.15 -8.10
C GLY A 118 13.50 -14.33 -8.67
N PRO A 119 13.84 -15.60 -8.35
CA PRO A 119 13.16 -16.77 -8.93
C PRO A 119 11.69 -16.91 -8.49
N PHE A 120 11.31 -16.30 -7.38
CA PHE A 120 9.93 -16.21 -6.91
C PHE A 120 9.73 -14.87 -6.21
N TRP A 121 8.64 -14.18 -6.55
CA TRP A 121 8.32 -12.86 -6.02
C TRP A 121 6.96 -12.86 -5.34
N LEU A 122 6.93 -12.45 -4.07
CA LEU A 122 5.76 -12.51 -3.21
C LEU A 122 5.43 -11.13 -2.63
N PRO A 123 4.96 -10.18 -3.47
CA PRO A 123 4.65 -8.84 -2.99
C PRO A 123 3.56 -8.83 -1.93
N VAL A 124 3.61 -7.81 -1.08
CA VAL A 124 2.55 -7.48 -0.13
C VAL A 124 1.59 -6.49 -0.79
N ALA A 125 0.42 -6.97 -1.21
CA ALA A 125 -0.72 -6.17 -1.63
C ALA A 125 -1.88 -6.42 -0.66
N THR A 126 -2.54 -5.36 -0.21
CA THR A 126 -3.65 -5.43 0.75
C THR A 126 -4.74 -4.43 0.39
N GLU A 127 -5.82 -4.42 1.17
CA GLU A 127 -7.04 -3.74 0.78
C GLU A 127 -7.91 -3.24 1.93
N THR A 128 -8.86 -2.40 1.53
CA THR A 128 -10.12 -2.17 2.25
C THR A 128 -11.27 -2.14 1.24
N TYR A 129 -12.49 -2.41 1.70
CA TYR A 129 -13.69 -2.38 0.85
C TYR A 129 -14.21 -0.95 0.64
N ASP A 130 -14.23 -0.49 -0.61
CA ASP A 130 -14.73 0.85 -1.01
C ASP A 130 -16.09 0.80 -1.75
N GLY A 131 -16.75 -0.37 -1.81
CA GLY A 131 -17.92 -0.59 -2.65
C GLY A 131 -19.20 0.21 -2.32
N TRP A 132 -19.19 0.98 -1.23
CA TRP A 132 -20.24 1.97 -0.94
C TRP A 132 -20.16 3.21 -1.85
N LEU A 133 -18.95 3.60 -2.24
CA LEU A 133 -18.70 4.81 -3.05
C LEU A 133 -18.10 4.48 -4.41
N ASN A 134 -17.65 3.25 -4.61
CA ASN A 134 -16.98 2.79 -5.82
C ASN A 134 -17.74 1.61 -6.43
N ASP A 135 -18.06 1.69 -7.72
CA ASP A 135 -18.52 0.54 -8.48
C ASP A 135 -17.32 -0.33 -8.85
N MET A 136 -16.99 -1.25 -7.95
CA MET A 136 -15.89 -2.20 -8.12
C MET A 136 -16.10 -3.19 -9.29
N ASN A 137 -17.21 -3.15 -10.04
CA ASN A 137 -17.38 -3.96 -11.26
C ASN A 137 -16.81 -3.27 -12.51
N THR A 138 -16.55 -1.97 -12.45
CA THR A 138 -16.03 -1.19 -13.58
C THR A 138 -14.62 -1.58 -13.99
N ARG A 139 -13.83 -2.18 -13.08
CA ARG A 139 -12.42 -2.61 -13.31
C ARG A 139 -11.55 -1.50 -13.91
N THR A 140 -11.66 -0.30 -13.37
CA THR A 140 -10.97 0.90 -13.91
C THR A 140 -9.48 0.92 -13.58
N LEU A 141 -9.02 0.22 -12.54
CA LEU A 141 -7.60 0.06 -12.28
C LEU A 141 -6.97 -0.88 -13.31
N THR A 142 -5.76 -0.53 -13.76
CA THR A 142 -4.98 -1.28 -14.75
C THR A 142 -3.57 -1.59 -14.24
N ARG A 143 -2.85 -2.45 -14.97
CA ARG A 143 -1.42 -2.68 -14.77
C ARG A 143 -0.58 -1.54 -15.35
#